data_AF-A0A031I116-F1
#
_entry.id   AF-A0A031I116-F1
#
_cell.length_a   1.000
_cell.length_b   1.000
_cell.length_c   1.000
_cell.angle_alpha   90.00
_cell.angle_beta   90.00
_cell.angle_gamma   90.00
#
_symmetry.space_group_name_H-M   'P 1'
#
loop_
_entity.id
_entity.type
_entity.pdbx_description
1 polymer ?
#
loop_
_entity_poly.entity_id
_entity_poly.type
_entity_poly.pdbx_seq_one_letter_code
_entity_poly.pdbx_strand_id
1 'polypeptide(L)'
;MRPFARGIQGYRCLFLDIVSAGSGGPDFRIGAGQRRRLAEALADADDAGETPLVFMHAYPGDLSDGGEAVASLFAEAGVAFVDTGHTHYNELLNDGRVVYGATRSTAQIEEADGAAGYTIVSVHDGVPSWTFRPIGAGAAGWPHVQIVSPADVRLLTRPHDPRHVPAPGEIEVVARVFGEAAAAPVAEVAGRSVTMHPVPGVAATWQAAVTIATPGLHPLSVRSGAAVDTIDILVRDRKDRPKRGRPVVPGHAVHTIGAWPSRHILGAQLGPNRNGGGW
;
A
#
# COMPACT_ATOMS: atom_id res chain seq x y z
N MET A 1 -19.93 8.81 -17.04
CA MET A 1 -18.48 8.82 -17.29
C MET A 1 -17.89 7.45 -16.97
N ARG A 2 -17.05 6.87 -17.86
CA ARG A 2 -16.18 5.73 -17.53
C ARG A 2 -15.06 6.24 -16.60
N PRO A 3 -14.54 5.45 -15.65
CA PRO A 3 -13.30 5.84 -14.97
C PRO A 3 -12.22 6.05 -16.03
N PHE A 4 -11.39 7.08 -15.84
CA PHE A 4 -10.21 7.23 -16.69
C PHE A 4 -9.26 6.08 -16.38
N ALA A 5 -8.73 5.43 -17.41
CA ALA A 5 -7.92 4.23 -17.27
C ALA A 5 -6.64 4.37 -18.09
N ARG A 6 -5.51 3.91 -17.52
CA ARG A 6 -4.21 3.92 -18.20
C ARG A 6 -3.40 2.68 -17.85
N GLY A 7 -2.93 1.96 -18.87
CA GLY A 7 -1.95 0.89 -18.72
C GLY A 7 -0.54 1.45 -18.55
N ILE A 8 0.21 0.98 -17.56
CA ILE A 8 1.61 1.34 -17.32
C ILE A 8 2.36 0.09 -16.86
N GLN A 9 3.28 -0.43 -17.69
CA GLN A 9 4.23 -1.50 -17.30
C GLN A 9 3.56 -2.72 -16.64
N GLY A 10 2.44 -3.21 -17.20
CA GLY A 10 1.69 -4.35 -16.65
C GLY A 10 0.71 -4.01 -15.52
N TYR A 11 0.47 -2.72 -15.24
CA TYR A 11 -0.52 -2.25 -14.28
C TYR A 11 -1.64 -1.47 -14.97
N ARG A 12 -2.88 -1.68 -14.51
CA ARG A 12 -4.05 -0.90 -14.93
C ARG A 12 -4.37 0.15 -13.88
N CYS A 13 -4.02 1.40 -14.13
CA CYS A 13 -4.36 2.52 -13.25
C CYS A 13 -5.77 3.02 -13.57
N LEU A 14 -6.69 2.95 -12.60
CA LEU A 14 -8.07 3.39 -12.70
C LEU A 14 -8.30 4.61 -11.81
N PHE A 15 -8.77 5.70 -12.40
CA PHE A 15 -9.08 6.95 -11.69
C PHE A 15 -10.58 7.10 -11.58
N LEU A 16 -11.06 7.03 -10.34
CA LEU A 16 -12.49 6.99 -10.02
C LEU A 16 -12.90 8.31 -9.37
N ASP A 17 -13.70 9.07 -10.10
CA ASP A 17 -14.36 10.26 -9.56
C ASP A 17 -15.62 9.84 -8.79
N ILE A 18 -15.58 10.10 -7.48
CA ILE A 18 -16.65 9.85 -6.52
C ILE A 18 -17.23 11.14 -5.93
N VAL A 19 -16.68 12.30 -6.31
CA VAL A 19 -17.11 13.58 -5.75
C VAL A 19 -18.39 14.00 -6.45
N SER A 20 -19.47 14.14 -5.70
CA SER A 20 -20.72 14.64 -6.26
C SER A 20 -20.71 16.17 -6.31
N ALA A 21 -21.44 16.75 -7.27
CA ALA A 21 -21.73 18.18 -7.30
C ALA A 21 -22.75 18.52 -6.21
N GLY A 22 -22.32 18.52 -4.95
CA GLY A 22 -23.15 18.82 -3.78
C GLY A 22 -23.33 20.32 -3.50
N SER A 23 -24.10 20.63 -2.46
CA SER A 23 -24.39 21.98 -1.96
C SER A 23 -23.44 22.48 -0.86
N GLY A 24 -22.32 21.77 -0.64
CA GLY A 24 -21.35 21.98 0.45
C GLY A 24 -21.24 20.77 1.39
N GLY A 25 -20.01 20.43 1.82
CA GLY A 25 -19.69 19.27 2.67
C GLY A 25 -19.24 18.01 1.90
N PRO A 26 -18.72 16.98 2.60
CA PRO A 26 -18.32 15.72 1.98
C PRO A 26 -19.54 14.91 1.52
N ASP A 27 -19.74 14.82 0.21
CA ASP A 27 -20.78 13.98 -0.41
C ASP A 27 -20.15 13.09 -1.51
N PHE A 28 -19.76 11.88 -1.11
CA PHE A 28 -19.14 10.90 -2.01
C PHE A 28 -20.15 9.85 -2.48
N ARG A 29 -20.31 9.73 -3.79
CA ARG A 29 -21.30 8.84 -4.40
C ARG A 29 -20.75 8.16 -5.63
N ILE A 30 -21.25 6.94 -5.85
CA ILE A 30 -21.04 6.22 -7.10
C ILE A 30 -22.35 5.61 -7.58
N GLY A 31 -22.88 6.14 -8.69
CA GLY A 31 -24.13 5.64 -9.26
C GLY A 31 -23.97 4.25 -9.87
N ALA A 32 -25.09 3.53 -10.05
CA ALA A 32 -25.11 2.19 -10.65
C ALA A 32 -24.40 2.12 -12.03
N GLY A 33 -24.56 3.16 -12.86
CA GLY A 33 -23.88 3.24 -14.14
C GLY A 33 -22.35 3.38 -14.04
N GLN A 34 -21.84 4.09 -13.01
CA GLN A 34 -20.40 4.17 -12.75
C GLN A 34 -19.87 2.84 -12.21
N ARG A 35 -20.60 2.18 -11.29
CA ARG A 35 -20.23 0.85 -10.77
C ARG A 35 -20.13 -0.20 -11.88
N ARG A 36 -21.09 -0.24 -12.81
CA ARG A 36 -21.02 -1.16 -13.96
C ARG A 36 -19.78 -0.90 -14.83
N ARG A 37 -19.48 0.37 -15.11
CA ARG A 37 -18.30 0.74 -15.91
C ARG A 37 -16.97 0.46 -15.18
N LEU A 38 -16.97 0.55 -13.85
CA LEU A 38 -15.84 0.12 -13.03
C LEU A 38 -15.64 -1.39 -13.15
N ALA A 39 -16.71 -2.18 -13.04
CA ALA A 39 -16.65 -3.63 -13.22
C ALA A 39 -16.14 -4.02 -14.62
N GLU A 40 -16.63 -3.36 -15.68
CA GLU A 40 -16.12 -3.51 -17.05
C GLU A 40 -14.61 -3.22 -17.12
N ALA A 41 -14.15 -2.10 -16.55
CA ALA A 41 -12.73 -1.72 -16.60
C ALA A 41 -11.80 -2.65 -15.79
N LEU A 42 -12.31 -3.26 -14.72
CA LEU A 42 -11.59 -4.26 -13.94
C LEU A 42 -11.51 -5.60 -14.68
N ALA A 43 -12.59 -6.02 -15.35
CA ALA A 43 -12.58 -7.20 -16.21
C ALA A 43 -11.60 -7.03 -17.38
N ASP A 44 -11.59 -5.85 -18.02
CA ASP A 44 -10.62 -5.52 -19.08
C ASP A 44 -9.16 -5.62 -18.61
N ALA A 45 -8.89 -5.35 -17.32
CA ALA A 45 -7.56 -5.49 -16.73
C ALA A 45 -7.16 -6.96 -16.55
N ASP A 46 -8.09 -7.78 -16.07
CA ASP A 46 -7.90 -9.22 -15.89
C ASP A 46 -7.65 -9.91 -17.24
N ASP A 47 -8.47 -9.60 -18.25
CA ASP A 47 -8.30 -10.11 -19.62
C ASP A 47 -6.94 -9.73 -20.22
N ALA A 48 -6.39 -8.57 -19.84
CA ALA A 48 -5.08 -8.10 -20.26
C ALA A 48 -3.92 -8.62 -19.39
N GLY A 49 -4.20 -9.35 -18.31
CA GLY A 49 -3.20 -9.80 -17.34
C GLY A 49 -2.52 -8.66 -16.57
N GLU A 50 -3.18 -7.50 -16.46
CA GLU A 50 -2.65 -6.30 -15.80
C GLU A 50 -3.10 -6.24 -14.34
N THR A 51 -2.20 -5.86 -13.42
CA THR A 51 -2.56 -5.68 -12.01
C THR A 51 -3.31 -4.36 -11.82
N PRO A 52 -4.57 -4.35 -11.32
CA PRO A 52 -5.32 -3.12 -11.14
C PRO A 52 -4.83 -2.30 -9.93
N LEU A 53 -4.74 -0.99 -10.13
CA LEU A 53 -4.51 0.04 -9.11
C LEU A 53 -5.61 1.08 -9.20
N VAL A 54 -6.17 1.51 -8.08
CA VAL A 54 -7.28 2.46 -8.06
C VAL A 54 -6.87 3.75 -7.36
N PHE A 55 -7.26 4.88 -7.93
CA PHE A 55 -7.07 6.20 -7.37
C PHE A 55 -8.44 6.84 -7.19
N MET A 56 -8.79 7.19 -5.96
CA MET A 56 -10.07 7.81 -5.62
C MET A 56 -9.91 8.76 -4.43
N HIS A 57 -10.89 9.62 -4.15
CA HIS A 57 -10.68 10.66 -3.13
C HIS A 57 -10.83 10.16 -1.69
N ALA A 58 -11.77 9.25 -1.42
CA ALA A 58 -12.13 8.76 -0.09
C ALA A 58 -12.21 7.22 -0.09
N TYR A 59 -12.31 6.59 1.08
CA TYR A 59 -12.44 5.14 1.14
C TYR A 59 -13.81 4.67 0.64
N PRO A 60 -13.97 3.41 0.18
CA PRO A 60 -15.28 2.87 -0.13
C PRO A 60 -16.27 2.97 1.04
N GLY A 61 -15.79 2.84 2.29
CA GLY A 61 -16.59 3.02 3.49
C GLY A 61 -17.16 4.44 3.69
N ASP A 62 -16.58 5.45 3.04
CA ASP A 62 -17.04 6.85 3.11
C ASP A 62 -18.11 7.18 2.06
N LEU A 63 -18.43 6.24 1.16
CA LEU A 63 -19.48 6.41 0.16
C LEU A 63 -20.86 6.34 0.82
N SER A 64 -21.74 7.30 0.49
CA SER A 64 -23.09 7.36 1.06
C SER A 64 -23.96 6.15 0.68
N ASP A 65 -23.67 5.53 -0.47
CA ASP A 65 -24.32 4.31 -0.97
C ASP A 65 -23.37 3.53 -1.87
N GLY A 66 -23.49 2.21 -1.87
CA GLY A 66 -22.75 1.30 -2.76
C GLY A 66 -21.28 1.07 -2.40
N GLY A 67 -20.81 1.55 -1.24
CA GLY A 67 -19.44 1.37 -0.76
C GLY A 67 -18.98 -0.09 -0.69
N GLU A 68 -19.78 -0.94 -0.04
CA GLU A 68 -19.49 -2.38 0.08
C GLU A 68 -19.42 -3.07 -1.29
N ALA A 69 -20.31 -2.69 -2.23
CA ALA A 69 -20.29 -3.24 -3.58
C ALA A 69 -19.02 -2.84 -4.35
N VAL A 70 -18.56 -1.60 -4.19
CA VAL A 70 -17.29 -1.14 -4.79
C VAL A 70 -16.09 -1.87 -4.18
N ALA A 71 -16.04 -1.98 -2.85
CA ALA A 71 -14.95 -2.69 -2.19
C ALA A 71 -14.92 -4.18 -2.56
N SER A 72 -16.09 -4.80 -2.73
CA SER A 72 -16.20 -6.18 -3.21
C SER A 72 -15.66 -6.33 -4.63
N LEU A 73 -16.00 -5.41 -5.54
CA LEU A 73 -15.44 -5.39 -6.90
C LEU A 73 -13.90 -5.29 -6.88
N PHE A 74 -13.33 -4.45 -6.01
CA PHE A 74 -11.89 -4.34 -5.87
C PHE A 74 -11.24 -5.63 -5.37
N ALA A 75 -11.84 -6.24 -4.35
CA ALA A 75 -11.37 -7.50 -3.77
C ALA A 75 -11.43 -8.67 -4.76
N GLU A 76 -12.49 -8.76 -5.56
CA GLU A 76 -12.70 -9.79 -6.58
C GLU A 76 -11.73 -9.63 -7.75
N ALA A 77 -11.51 -8.40 -8.22
CA ALA A 77 -10.59 -8.10 -9.31
C ALA A 77 -9.11 -8.11 -8.91
N GLY A 78 -8.79 -8.43 -7.64
CA GLY A 78 -7.42 -8.53 -7.17
C GLY A 78 -6.64 -7.20 -7.18
N VAL A 79 -7.35 -6.07 -7.02
CA VAL A 79 -6.75 -4.73 -6.88
C VAL A 79 -5.66 -4.78 -5.80
N ALA A 80 -4.43 -4.40 -6.16
CA ALA A 80 -3.31 -4.49 -5.23
C ALA A 80 -3.30 -3.34 -4.22
N PHE A 81 -3.67 -2.14 -4.67
CA PHE A 81 -3.66 -0.93 -3.85
C PHE A 81 -4.73 0.06 -4.32
N VAL A 82 -5.39 0.71 -3.35
CA VAL A 82 -6.28 1.86 -3.57
C VAL A 82 -5.67 3.07 -2.88
N ASP A 83 -5.26 4.06 -3.67
CA ASP A 83 -4.74 5.33 -3.18
C ASP A 83 -5.90 6.29 -2.94
N THR A 84 -5.99 6.80 -1.71
CA THR A 84 -7.04 7.70 -1.23
C THR A 84 -6.47 8.96 -0.60
N GLY A 85 -7.35 9.91 -0.30
CA GLY A 85 -7.05 11.08 0.49
C GLY A 85 -8.15 11.31 1.51
N HIS A 86 -8.69 12.54 1.53
CA HIS A 86 -9.82 12.98 2.35
C HIS A 86 -9.61 13.00 3.87
N THR A 87 -8.81 12.08 4.42
CA THR A 87 -8.60 11.94 5.87
C THR A 87 -7.83 13.07 6.52
N HIS A 88 -6.95 13.76 5.77
CA HIS A 88 -6.02 14.77 6.27
C HIS A 88 -4.94 14.25 7.26
N TYR A 89 -4.96 12.96 7.57
CA TYR A 89 -3.92 12.21 8.28
C TYR A 89 -3.50 10.96 7.49
N ASN A 90 -2.36 10.38 7.85
CA ASN A 90 -1.90 9.15 7.20
C ASN A 90 -2.65 7.94 7.77
N GLU A 91 -3.19 7.10 6.91
CA GLU A 91 -3.83 5.85 7.33
C GLU A 91 -3.64 4.77 6.28
N LEU A 92 -3.52 3.52 6.73
CA LEU A 92 -3.62 2.34 5.88
C LEU A 92 -4.72 1.41 6.41
N LEU A 93 -5.49 0.84 5.50
CA LEU A 93 -6.45 -0.24 5.76
C LEU A 93 -6.00 -1.49 5.01
N ASN A 94 -6.16 -2.66 5.61
CA ASN A 94 -5.94 -3.94 4.93
C ASN A 94 -7.07 -4.91 5.28
N ASP A 95 -7.99 -5.13 4.35
CA ASP A 95 -9.14 -6.04 4.53
C ASP A 95 -8.81 -7.51 4.20
N GLY A 96 -7.52 -7.83 4.02
CA GLY A 96 -7.01 -9.14 3.63
C GLY A 96 -7.15 -9.45 2.14
N ARG A 97 -7.69 -8.53 1.34
CA ARG A 97 -7.82 -8.64 -0.12
C ARG A 97 -7.16 -7.46 -0.84
N VAL A 98 -7.34 -6.26 -0.31
CA VAL A 98 -6.90 -5.00 -0.88
C VAL A 98 -6.28 -4.16 0.23
N VAL A 99 -5.18 -3.46 -0.10
CA VAL A 99 -4.63 -2.42 0.77
C VAL A 99 -5.16 -1.07 0.29
N TYR A 100 -5.65 -0.27 1.23
CA TYR A 100 -6.07 1.10 0.99
C TYR A 100 -5.13 2.02 1.74
N GLY A 101 -4.78 3.16 1.16
CA GLY A 101 -3.94 4.12 1.86
C GLY A 101 -4.33 5.55 1.61
N ALA A 102 -4.51 6.29 2.70
CA ALA A 102 -4.68 7.73 2.66
C ALA A 102 -3.36 8.44 2.97
N THR A 103 -2.98 9.34 2.07
CA THR A 103 -1.90 10.30 2.30
C THR A 103 -2.45 11.51 3.05
N ARG A 104 -1.79 11.92 4.14
CA ARG A 104 -2.16 13.16 4.83
C ARG A 104 -2.06 14.36 3.90
N SER A 105 -2.88 15.37 4.18
CA SER A 105 -2.99 16.56 3.32
C SER A 105 -1.69 17.38 3.29
N THR A 106 -1.60 18.32 2.34
CA THR A 106 -0.57 19.37 2.31
C THR A 106 -1.02 20.67 2.98
N ALA A 107 -2.32 20.78 3.29
CA ALA A 107 -2.95 21.87 4.04
C ALA A 107 -3.97 21.31 5.04
N GLN A 108 -4.31 22.04 6.11
CA GLN A 108 -5.24 21.55 7.14
C GLN A 108 -4.81 20.19 7.71
N ILE A 109 -3.53 20.08 8.02
CA ILE A 109 -2.93 18.84 8.53
C ILE A 109 -3.22 18.72 10.02
N GLU A 110 -3.81 17.60 10.40
CA GLU A 110 -4.37 17.39 11.75
C GLU A 110 -3.40 16.68 12.69
N GLU A 111 -2.25 16.24 12.18
CA GLU A 111 -1.25 15.46 12.89
C GLU A 111 0.16 16.01 12.69
N ALA A 112 1.10 15.60 13.54
CA ALA A 112 2.54 15.90 13.40
C ALA A 112 2.85 17.41 13.22
N ASP A 113 2.23 18.25 14.07
CA ASP A 113 2.43 19.70 14.11
C ASP A 113 2.22 20.40 12.76
N GLY A 114 1.35 19.85 11.93
CA GLY A 114 1.03 20.41 10.62
C GLY A 114 2.11 20.18 9.56
N ALA A 115 3.07 19.27 9.78
CA ALA A 115 4.14 19.03 8.82
C ALA A 115 3.59 18.40 7.53
N ALA A 116 3.81 19.03 6.38
CA ALA A 116 3.43 18.45 5.09
C ALA A 116 4.37 17.32 4.65
N GLY A 117 3.98 16.61 3.60
CA GLY A 117 4.83 15.61 2.94
C GLY A 117 4.10 14.88 1.84
N TYR A 118 4.62 13.74 1.45
CA TYR A 118 4.05 12.90 0.40
C TYR A 118 4.31 11.43 0.68
N THR A 119 3.56 10.56 0.04
CA THR A 119 3.76 9.11 0.12
C THR A 119 4.51 8.60 -1.10
N ILE A 120 5.32 7.58 -0.87
CA ILE A 120 5.91 6.76 -1.92
C ILE A 120 5.24 5.39 -1.82
N VAL A 121 4.39 5.11 -2.82
CA VAL A 121 3.75 3.81 -2.98
C VAL A 121 4.46 3.05 -4.09
N SER A 122 4.94 1.86 -3.78
CA SER A 122 5.48 0.93 -4.77
C SER A 122 4.60 -0.30 -4.80
N VAL A 123 4.18 -0.73 -5.98
CA VAL A 123 3.59 -2.04 -6.17
C VAL A 123 4.54 -2.84 -7.03
N HIS A 124 5.12 -3.90 -6.46
CA HIS A 124 6.02 -4.80 -7.15
C HIS A 124 5.36 -6.15 -7.21
N ASP A 125 4.97 -6.59 -8.41
CA ASP A 125 4.42 -7.93 -8.61
C ASP A 125 3.14 -8.18 -7.78
N GLY A 126 2.40 -7.09 -7.53
CA GLY A 126 1.19 -7.07 -6.71
C GLY A 126 1.42 -7.02 -5.20
N VAL A 127 2.66 -6.89 -4.73
CA VAL A 127 3.01 -6.55 -3.35
C VAL A 127 3.01 -5.02 -3.19
N PRO A 128 2.11 -4.44 -2.38
CA PRO A 128 2.17 -3.03 -2.05
C PRO A 128 3.17 -2.75 -0.93
N SER A 129 3.95 -1.68 -1.12
CA SER A 129 4.78 -1.05 -0.10
C SER A 129 4.47 0.44 -0.04
N TRP A 130 4.46 0.99 1.17
CA TRP A 130 4.04 2.36 1.42
C TRP A 130 4.96 3.02 2.45
N THR A 131 5.37 4.25 2.17
CA THR A 131 6.12 5.08 3.11
C THR A 131 5.71 6.53 2.97
N PHE A 132 5.47 7.21 4.08
CA PHE A 132 5.34 8.66 4.09
C PHE A 132 6.70 9.35 4.26
N ARG A 133 6.88 10.45 3.55
CA ARG A 133 8.08 11.29 3.54
C ARG A 133 7.70 12.74 3.89
N PRO A 134 8.08 13.25 5.06
CA PRO A 134 7.94 14.67 5.38
C PRO A 134 8.75 15.55 4.43
N ILE A 135 8.31 16.79 4.25
CA ILE A 135 9.06 17.86 3.58
C ILE A 135 9.48 18.94 4.58
N GLY A 136 10.56 19.68 4.27
CA GLY A 136 11.06 20.78 5.09
C GLY A 136 12.15 20.38 6.10
N ALA A 137 12.31 21.18 7.15
CA ALA A 137 13.47 21.13 8.06
C ALA A 137 13.64 19.80 8.83
N GLY A 138 12.60 18.98 8.92
CA GLY A 138 12.62 17.64 9.55
C GLY A 138 12.62 16.48 8.57
N ALA A 139 12.78 16.72 7.26
CA ALA A 139 12.77 15.66 6.26
C ALA A 139 14.06 14.82 6.33
N ALA A 140 13.91 13.49 6.26
CA ALA A 140 15.06 12.60 6.07
C ALA A 140 15.84 13.00 4.79
N GLY A 141 17.15 12.76 4.77
CA GLY A 141 17.96 12.98 3.57
C GLY A 141 17.55 12.06 2.41
N TRP A 142 18.25 12.22 1.28
CA TRP A 142 18.30 11.22 0.22
C TRP A 142 19.62 10.42 0.35
N PRO A 143 19.68 9.15 -0.10
CA PRO A 143 18.65 8.40 -0.84
C PRO A 143 17.46 7.93 0.03
N HIS A 144 16.40 7.45 -0.60
CA HIS A 144 15.31 6.71 0.06
C HIS A 144 15.38 5.24 -0.36
N VAL A 145 15.32 4.34 0.61
CA VAL A 145 15.22 2.90 0.41
C VAL A 145 13.80 2.46 0.74
N GLN A 146 13.23 1.56 -0.08
CA GLN A 146 11.95 0.92 0.18
C GLN A 146 12.02 -0.56 -0.20
N ILE A 147 11.76 -1.46 0.74
CA ILE A 147 11.59 -2.89 0.48
C ILE A 147 10.25 -3.07 -0.22
N VAL A 148 10.26 -3.71 -1.39
CA VAL A 148 9.08 -3.93 -2.24
C VAL A 148 8.70 -5.42 -2.37
N SER A 149 9.58 -6.32 -1.93
CA SER A 149 9.29 -7.73 -1.72
C SER A 149 10.31 -8.31 -0.74
N PRO A 150 9.93 -9.24 0.15
CA PRO A 150 8.56 -9.68 0.41
C PRO A 150 7.71 -8.60 1.09
N ALA A 151 6.41 -8.83 1.22
CA ALA A 151 5.47 -7.93 1.85
C ALA A 151 5.68 -7.86 3.38
N ASP A 152 5.45 -6.68 3.95
CA ASP A 152 5.28 -6.52 5.40
C ASP A 152 4.00 -7.24 5.87
N VAL A 153 4.05 -7.83 7.07
CA VAL A 153 2.93 -8.58 7.67
C VAL A 153 1.63 -7.77 7.73
N ARG A 154 1.73 -6.44 7.86
CA ARG A 154 0.58 -5.53 7.92
C ARG A 154 -0.11 -5.36 6.57
N LEU A 155 0.58 -5.64 5.46
CA LEU A 155 0.13 -5.42 4.08
C LEU A 155 -0.16 -6.72 3.32
N LEU A 156 -0.30 -7.84 4.03
CA LEU A 156 -0.56 -9.14 3.41
C LEU A 156 -1.98 -9.22 2.84
N THR A 157 -2.07 -9.40 1.52
CA THR A 157 -3.34 -9.67 0.83
C THR A 157 -3.34 -11.02 0.12
N ARG A 158 -2.18 -11.68 -0.09
CA ARG A 158 -2.08 -12.94 -0.84
C ARG A 158 -1.29 -14.02 -0.10
N PRO A 159 -1.83 -14.66 0.95
CA PRO A 159 -1.08 -15.60 1.80
C PRO A 159 -0.55 -16.85 1.08
N HIS A 160 -1.02 -17.18 -0.12
CA HIS A 160 -0.48 -18.29 -0.92
C HIS A 160 0.68 -17.87 -1.84
N ASP A 161 0.87 -16.58 -2.06
CA ASP A 161 1.98 -16.03 -2.83
C ASP A 161 3.24 -15.98 -1.95
N PRO A 162 4.38 -16.58 -2.37
CA PRO A 162 5.62 -16.53 -1.62
C PRO A 162 6.18 -15.11 -1.42
N ARG A 163 5.79 -14.14 -2.26
CA ARG A 163 6.16 -12.72 -2.10
C ARG A 163 5.41 -12.06 -0.94
N HIS A 164 4.29 -12.63 -0.50
CA HIS A 164 3.57 -12.17 0.69
C HIS A 164 3.92 -13.00 1.92
N VAL A 165 3.83 -14.33 1.83
CA VAL A 165 4.10 -15.23 2.96
C VAL A 165 5.07 -16.29 2.48
N PRO A 166 6.38 -16.05 2.49
CA PRO A 166 7.38 -17.04 2.09
C PRO A 166 7.37 -18.28 2.99
N ALA A 167 7.88 -19.39 2.46
CA ALA A 167 8.16 -20.59 3.26
C ALA A 167 9.56 -20.49 3.87
N PRO A 168 9.88 -21.26 4.94
CA PRO A 168 11.26 -21.35 5.43
C PRO A 168 12.22 -21.78 4.32
N GLY A 169 13.38 -21.14 4.26
CA GLY A 169 14.40 -21.38 3.23
C GLY A 169 14.96 -20.09 2.66
N GLU A 170 15.31 -20.13 1.38
CA GLU A 170 15.75 -18.96 0.62
C GLU A 170 14.56 -18.09 0.21
N ILE A 171 14.69 -16.79 0.45
CA ILE A 171 13.67 -15.77 0.21
C ILE A 171 14.33 -14.65 -0.58
N GLU A 172 13.74 -14.33 -1.74
CA GLU A 172 14.15 -13.17 -2.51
C GLU A 172 13.66 -11.89 -1.84
N VAL A 173 14.58 -10.95 -1.68
CA VAL A 173 14.33 -9.60 -1.20
C VAL A 173 14.58 -8.64 -2.35
N VAL A 174 13.60 -7.79 -2.63
CA VAL A 174 13.68 -6.74 -3.65
C VAL A 174 13.47 -5.39 -2.96
N ALA A 175 14.34 -4.43 -3.26
CA ALA A 175 14.24 -3.08 -2.75
C ALA A 175 14.43 -2.05 -3.86
N ARG A 176 13.78 -0.89 -3.71
CA ARG A 176 14.02 0.28 -4.54
C ARG A 176 14.85 1.31 -3.79
N VAL A 177 15.83 1.89 -4.47
CA VAL A 177 16.67 2.96 -3.94
C VAL A 177 16.53 4.18 -4.83
N PHE A 178 15.78 5.15 -4.34
CA PHE A 178 15.49 6.40 -5.02
C PHE A 178 16.52 7.47 -4.61
N GLY A 179 17.02 8.23 -5.59
CA GLY A 179 18.15 9.16 -5.40
C GLY A 179 19.50 8.47 -5.61
N GLU A 180 20.58 9.23 -5.42
CA GLU A 180 21.94 8.73 -5.60
C GLU A 180 22.33 7.81 -4.43
N ALA A 181 22.60 6.54 -4.74
CA ALA A 181 23.04 5.57 -3.74
C ALA A 181 24.54 5.72 -3.49
N ALA A 182 24.93 6.10 -2.27
CA ALA A 182 26.33 6.22 -1.88
C ALA A 182 27.07 4.87 -1.83
N ALA A 183 26.35 3.75 -1.74
CA ALA A 183 26.88 2.39 -1.71
C ALA A 183 25.83 1.40 -2.22
N ALA A 184 26.27 0.18 -2.57
CA ALA A 184 25.36 -0.92 -2.86
C ALA A 184 24.49 -1.23 -1.62
N PRO A 185 23.16 -1.43 -1.77
CA PRO A 185 22.30 -1.74 -0.65
C PRO A 185 22.66 -3.09 -0.02
N VAL A 186 22.40 -3.22 1.27
CA VAL A 186 22.62 -4.46 2.03
C VAL A 186 21.32 -4.85 2.71
N ALA A 187 20.86 -6.08 2.46
CA ALA A 187 19.74 -6.69 3.17
C ALA A 187 20.23 -7.37 4.44
N GLU A 188 19.52 -7.21 5.55
CA GLU A 188 19.86 -7.80 6.85
C GLU A 188 18.62 -8.45 7.48
N VAL A 189 18.75 -9.73 7.82
CA VAL A 189 17.72 -10.51 8.53
C VAL A 189 18.38 -11.57 9.40
N ALA A 190 17.83 -11.82 10.59
CA ALA A 190 18.34 -12.80 11.54
C ALA A 190 19.86 -12.68 11.82
N GLY A 191 20.37 -11.44 11.89
CA GLY A 191 21.78 -11.14 12.13
C GLY A 191 22.72 -11.46 10.97
N ARG A 192 22.19 -11.75 9.78
CA ARG A 192 22.96 -11.99 8.55
C ARG A 192 22.76 -10.85 7.57
N SER A 193 23.86 -10.38 7.01
CA SER A 193 23.86 -9.33 5.98
C SER A 193 24.24 -9.90 4.62
N VAL A 194 23.52 -9.48 3.58
CA VAL A 194 23.72 -9.88 2.18
C VAL A 194 23.74 -8.63 1.31
N THR A 195 24.83 -8.44 0.57
CA THR A 195 24.92 -7.35 -0.42
C THR A 195 23.91 -7.59 -1.54
N MET A 196 23.15 -6.55 -1.88
CA MET A 196 22.19 -6.61 -2.97
C MET A 196 22.85 -6.26 -4.30
N HIS A 197 22.31 -6.82 -5.38
CA HIS A 197 22.76 -6.58 -6.75
C HIS A 197 21.68 -5.85 -7.54
N PRO A 198 22.06 -4.96 -8.48
CA PRO A 198 21.07 -4.26 -9.30
C PRO A 198 20.34 -5.25 -10.21
N VAL A 199 19.03 -5.06 -10.37
CA VAL A 199 18.22 -5.85 -11.30
C VAL A 199 18.45 -5.33 -12.72
N PRO A 200 18.96 -6.16 -13.66
CA PRO A 200 19.24 -5.72 -15.02
C PRO A 200 18.02 -5.13 -15.72
N GLY A 201 18.17 -3.93 -16.29
CA GLY A 201 17.09 -3.26 -17.04
C GLY A 201 15.99 -2.62 -16.18
N VAL A 202 16.04 -2.73 -14.85
CA VAL A 202 15.04 -2.15 -13.95
C VAL A 202 15.67 -1.07 -13.08
N ALA A 203 15.41 0.19 -13.43
CA ALA A 203 16.02 1.34 -12.76
C ALA A 203 15.74 1.35 -11.25
N ALA A 204 16.77 1.72 -10.48
CA ALA A 204 16.71 1.89 -9.04
C ALA A 204 16.28 0.63 -8.26
N THR A 205 16.33 -0.56 -8.86
CA THR A 205 15.84 -1.80 -8.25
C THR A 205 16.99 -2.74 -7.96
N TRP A 206 16.99 -3.31 -6.77
CA TRP A 206 18.05 -4.17 -6.25
C TRP A 206 17.45 -5.45 -5.68
N GLN A 207 18.17 -6.55 -5.78
CA GLN A 207 17.73 -7.84 -5.25
C GLN A 207 18.84 -8.57 -4.47
N ALA A 208 18.44 -9.38 -3.50
CA ALA A 208 19.30 -10.35 -2.81
C ALA A 208 18.47 -11.56 -2.40
N ALA A 209 19.13 -12.70 -2.21
CA ALA A 209 18.54 -13.88 -1.58
C ALA A 209 18.99 -13.93 -0.11
N VAL A 210 18.03 -14.03 0.81
CA VAL A 210 18.29 -14.20 2.24
C VAL A 210 17.75 -15.55 2.72
N THR A 211 18.37 -16.14 3.74
CA THR A 211 17.91 -17.44 4.28
C THR A 211 17.25 -17.28 5.63
N ILE A 212 16.01 -17.76 5.76
CA ILE A 212 15.27 -17.81 7.03
C ILE A 212 14.77 -19.24 7.25
N ALA A 213 15.42 -19.94 8.17
CA ALA A 213 15.19 -21.37 8.37
C ALA A 213 13.94 -21.71 9.20
N THR A 214 13.38 -20.75 9.93
CA THR A 214 12.30 -21.00 10.89
C THR A 214 11.03 -20.22 10.55
N PRO A 215 9.84 -20.84 10.70
CA PRO A 215 8.57 -20.10 10.67
C PRO A 215 8.53 -19.04 11.77
N GLY A 216 7.81 -17.95 11.51
CA GLY A 216 7.66 -16.86 12.47
C GLY A 216 7.66 -15.49 11.82
N LEU A 217 7.65 -14.47 12.66
CA LEU A 217 7.83 -13.08 12.26
C LEU A 217 9.30 -12.72 12.35
N HIS A 218 9.87 -12.17 11.29
CA HIS A 218 11.29 -11.79 11.24
C HIS A 218 11.44 -10.34 10.79
N PRO A 219 12.20 -9.49 11.50
CA PRO A 219 12.53 -8.17 11.00
C PRO A 219 13.52 -8.30 9.84
N LEU A 220 13.19 -7.72 8.69
CA LEU A 220 14.05 -7.58 7.53
C LEU A 220 14.34 -6.09 7.33
N SER A 221 15.61 -5.73 7.24
CA SER A 221 16.01 -4.37 6.90
C SER A 221 16.85 -4.33 5.63
N VAL A 222 16.76 -3.22 4.89
CA VAL A 222 17.63 -2.92 3.76
C VAL A 222 18.22 -1.53 3.98
N ARG A 223 19.55 -1.42 3.83
CA ARG A 223 20.29 -0.18 4.06
C ARG A 223 21.10 0.23 2.85
N SER A 224 21.10 1.52 2.53
CA SER A 224 21.96 2.12 1.51
C SER A 224 22.54 3.43 2.06
N GLY A 225 23.78 3.39 2.54
CA GLY A 225 24.36 4.51 3.31
C GLY A 225 23.61 4.73 4.62
N ALA A 226 23.12 5.96 4.85
CA ALA A 226 22.31 6.30 6.01
C ALA A 226 20.81 5.96 5.85
N ALA A 227 20.37 5.70 4.62
CA ALA A 227 18.98 5.34 4.34
C ALA A 227 18.73 3.89 4.76
N VAL A 228 17.65 3.67 5.51
CA VAL A 228 17.24 2.34 5.96
C VAL A 228 15.75 2.18 5.76
N ASP A 229 15.36 0.98 5.37
CA ASP A 229 13.99 0.53 5.43
C ASP A 229 13.88 -0.77 6.22
N THR A 230 12.82 -0.92 7.01
CA THR A 230 12.58 -2.13 7.81
C THR A 230 11.12 -2.54 7.69
N ILE A 231 10.90 -3.84 7.48
CA ILE A 231 9.60 -4.50 7.49
C ILE A 231 9.63 -5.74 8.38
N ASP A 232 8.47 -6.18 8.83
CA ASP A 232 8.32 -7.46 9.51
C ASP A 232 7.74 -8.49 8.53
N ILE A 233 8.51 -9.54 8.23
CA ILE A 233 8.12 -10.56 7.26
C ILE A 233 7.57 -11.79 7.95
N LEU A 234 6.42 -12.28 7.49
CA LEU A 234 5.80 -13.49 8.03
C LEU A 234 6.22 -14.70 7.22
N VAL A 235 7.05 -15.56 7.81
CA VAL A 235 7.46 -16.85 7.24
C VAL A 235 6.57 -17.95 7.78
N ARG A 236 5.96 -18.76 6.90
CA ARG A 236 5.12 -19.90 7.28
C ARG A 236 5.31 -21.10 6.36
N ASP A 237 5.25 -22.28 6.96
CA ASP A 237 5.11 -23.51 6.19
C ASP A 237 3.89 -23.45 5.26
N ARG A 238 4.03 -24.03 4.06
CA ARG A 238 2.98 -23.96 3.03
C ARG A 238 1.63 -24.50 3.51
N LYS A 239 1.66 -25.53 4.37
CA LYS A 239 0.46 -26.16 4.96
C LYS A 239 -0.25 -25.30 6.02
N ASP A 240 0.46 -24.35 6.62
CA ASP A 240 -0.01 -23.52 7.74
C ASP A 240 -0.43 -22.10 7.29
N ARG A 241 -0.48 -21.88 5.96
CA ARG A 241 -0.99 -20.65 5.36
C ARG A 241 -2.52 -20.63 5.49
N PRO A 242 -3.11 -19.56 6.05
CA PRO A 242 -4.53 -19.50 6.29
C PRO A 242 -5.31 -19.56 4.98
N LYS A 243 -6.42 -20.31 4.99
CA LYS A 243 -7.42 -20.24 3.92
C LYS A 243 -8.12 -18.89 4.00
N ARG A 244 -8.39 -18.27 2.85
CA ARG A 244 -9.10 -16.99 2.85
C ARG A 244 -10.60 -17.20 3.09
N GLY A 245 -11.11 -16.58 4.14
CA GLY A 245 -12.55 -16.46 4.37
C GLY A 245 -13.21 -15.47 3.41
N ARG A 246 -14.54 -15.35 3.53
CA ARG A 246 -15.27 -14.23 2.92
C ARG A 246 -14.81 -12.93 3.58
N PRO A 247 -14.55 -11.85 2.81
CA PRO A 247 -14.30 -10.53 3.38
C PRO A 247 -15.46 -10.12 4.28
N VAL A 248 -15.16 -9.48 5.42
CA VAL A 248 -16.16 -8.94 6.34
C VAL A 248 -16.08 -7.43 6.22
N VAL A 249 -17.11 -6.80 5.65
CA VAL A 249 -17.18 -5.33 5.46
C VAL A 249 -15.92 -4.77 4.77
N PRO A 250 -15.62 -5.18 3.51
CA PRO A 250 -14.40 -4.79 2.81
C PRO A 250 -14.31 -3.27 2.61
N GLY A 251 -13.09 -2.73 2.53
CA GLY A 251 -12.84 -1.30 2.32
C GLY A 251 -13.33 -0.35 3.43
N HIS A 252 -13.58 -0.87 4.64
CA HIS A 252 -14.05 -0.10 5.80
C HIS A 252 -12.96 0.12 6.84
N ALA A 253 -13.13 1.21 7.60
CA ALA A 253 -12.29 1.66 8.72
C ALA A 253 -11.92 0.60 9.77
N VAL A 254 -12.73 -0.44 9.91
CA VAL A 254 -12.51 -1.54 10.88
C VAL A 254 -11.25 -2.34 10.56
N HIS A 255 -10.76 -2.25 9.32
CA HIS A 255 -9.55 -2.90 8.83
C HIS A 255 -8.30 -2.01 8.92
N THR A 256 -8.36 -0.93 9.70
CA THR A 256 -7.19 -0.08 9.94
C THR A 256 -6.05 -0.89 10.56
N ILE A 257 -4.83 -0.70 10.04
CA ILE A 257 -3.65 -1.41 10.58
C ILE A 257 -3.16 -0.78 11.89
N GLY A 258 -3.77 0.33 12.32
CA GLY A 258 -3.37 1.09 13.49
C GLY A 258 -2.10 1.90 13.29
N ALA A 259 -1.43 2.23 14.41
CA ALA A 259 -0.22 3.04 14.39
C ALA A 259 0.96 2.30 13.75
N TRP A 260 1.73 3.02 12.92
CA TRP A 260 3.01 2.58 12.39
C TRP A 260 3.99 3.77 12.38
N PRO A 261 4.59 4.11 13.54
CA PRO A 261 5.37 5.34 13.69
C PRO A 261 6.55 5.46 12.73
N SER A 262 7.23 4.35 12.42
CA SER A 262 8.34 4.34 11.45
C SER A 262 7.90 4.64 10.01
N ARG A 263 6.59 4.63 9.74
CA ARG A 263 5.97 5.08 8.47
C ARG A 263 5.21 6.39 8.61
N HIS A 264 5.32 7.09 9.75
CA HIS A 264 4.55 8.30 10.07
C HIS A 264 3.02 8.09 10.07
N ILE A 265 2.56 6.91 10.49
CA ILE A 265 1.15 6.66 10.81
C ILE A 265 1.01 6.72 12.33
N LEU A 266 0.37 7.78 12.85
CA LEU A 266 0.22 7.96 14.30
C LEU A 266 -0.84 7.02 14.90
N GLY A 267 -1.85 6.65 14.09
CA GLY A 267 -2.97 5.81 14.52
C GLY A 267 -3.97 6.51 15.43
N ALA A 268 -3.83 7.83 15.64
CA ALA A 268 -4.69 8.61 16.51
C ALA A 268 -5.99 9.07 15.80
N GLN A 269 -6.00 9.10 14.46
CA GLN A 269 -7.19 9.41 13.64
C GLN A 269 -7.90 10.69 14.11
N LEU A 270 -7.11 11.74 14.42
CA LEU A 270 -7.59 12.92 15.15
C LEU A 270 -8.57 13.81 14.35
N GLY A 271 -8.83 13.47 13.09
CA GLY A 271 -9.63 14.27 12.18
C GLY A 271 -11.13 14.29 12.38
N PRO A 272 -11.81 15.28 11.76
CA PRO A 272 -13.24 15.51 11.87
C PRO A 272 -14.06 14.32 11.40
N ASN A 273 -13.51 13.54 10.45
CA ASN A 273 -14.19 12.40 9.83
C ASN A 273 -14.51 11.25 10.79
N ARG A 274 -13.66 10.97 11.79
CA ARG A 274 -13.89 9.86 12.75
C ARG A 274 -14.23 10.32 14.15
N ASN A 275 -13.72 11.46 14.58
CA ASN A 275 -13.96 11.98 15.92
C ASN A 275 -15.08 13.03 15.98
N GLY A 276 -15.76 13.30 14.87
CA GLY A 276 -16.85 14.30 14.83
C GLY A 276 -16.38 15.71 15.16
N GLY A 277 -15.09 15.99 14.97
CA GLY A 277 -14.57 17.36 15.03
C GLY A 277 -15.25 18.23 13.98
N GLY A 278 -15.52 19.49 14.29
CA GLY A 278 -15.95 20.45 13.29
C GLY A 278 -14.82 20.70 12.27
N TRP A 279 -15.20 20.98 11.03
CA TRP A 279 -14.31 21.54 10.01
C TRP A 279 -13.98 23.01 10.32
#